data_AF-A0ABD0P0L9-F1
#
_entry.id   AF-A0ABD0P0L9-F1
#
_cell.length_a   1.000
_cell.length_b   1.000
_cell.length_c   1.000
_cell.angle_alpha   90.00
_cell.angle_beta   90.00
_cell.angle_gamma   90.00
#
_symmetry.space_group_name_H-M   'P 1'
#
loop_
_entity.id
_entity.type
_entity.pdbx_description
1 polymer ?
#
loop_
_entity_poly.entity_id
_entity_poly.type
_entity_poly.pdbx_seq_one_letter_code
_entity_poly.pdbx_strand_id
1 'polypeptide(L)'
;PLAMKIIRIWCPAVNSTCPLRTLFIKITEKLYNPLKLGTVPVVLGPPRKNYEELIPGNAFIHVDDFSSPKELAEHLKLLNQNESLYRQYFTWREHFVASTTYFGLEHACWACDHIRRYKNYRVVSDLNSWYWG
;
A
#
# COMPACT_ATOMS: atom_id res chain seq x y z
N PRO A 1 15.71 13.02 14.97
CA PRO A 1 14.49 12.22 15.22
C PRO A 1 14.14 11.38 13.99
N LEU A 2 14.23 10.05 14.10
CA LEU A 2 13.88 9.14 13.02
C LEU A 2 12.35 9.13 12.85
N ALA A 3 11.87 9.44 11.64
CA ALA A 3 10.45 9.58 11.36
C ALA A 3 9.85 8.26 10.89
N MET A 4 9.13 7.57 11.77
CA MET A 4 8.37 6.35 11.47
C MET A 4 6.87 6.69 11.43
N LYS A 5 6.12 6.05 10.52
CA LYS A 5 4.67 6.29 10.40
C LYS A 5 3.91 4.98 10.50
N ILE A 6 3.09 4.85 11.55
CA ILE A 6 2.18 3.72 11.71
C ILE A 6 0.99 3.93 10.78
N ILE A 7 0.72 2.93 9.96
CA ILE A 7 -0.29 2.96 8.91
C ILE A 7 -1.20 1.77 9.09
N ARG A 8 -2.48 2.08 9.27
CA ARG A 8 -3.54 1.08 9.36
C ARG A 8 -4.26 0.97 8.02
N ILE A 9 -4.22 -0.21 7.43
CA ILE A 9 -4.95 -0.53 6.20
C ILE A 9 -6.20 -1.28 6.60
N TRP A 10 -7.30 -0.54 6.68
CA TRP A 10 -8.61 -1.10 6.99
C TRP A 10 -9.26 -1.60 5.71
N CYS A 11 -9.41 -2.91 5.58
CA CYS A 11 -10.26 -3.48 4.56
C CYS A 11 -11.67 -3.73 5.12
N PRO A 12 -12.73 -3.15 4.54
CA PRO A 12 -14.08 -3.61 4.81
C PRO A 12 -14.21 -5.05 4.28
N ALA A 13 -14.22 -6.01 5.19
CA ALA A 13 -14.50 -7.39 4.84
C ALA A 13 -15.96 -7.50 4.40
N VAL A 14 -16.20 -7.90 3.14
CA VAL A 14 -17.49 -8.44 2.72
C VAL A 14 -17.31 -9.96 2.65
N ASN A 15 -18.07 -10.72 3.43
CA ASN A 15 -17.95 -12.17 3.56
C ASN A 15 -16.52 -12.67 3.86
N SER A 16 -15.82 -12.04 4.80
CA SER A 16 -14.46 -12.43 5.23
C SER A 16 -13.38 -12.35 4.14
N THR A 17 -13.71 -11.83 2.97
CA THR A 17 -12.77 -11.60 1.88
C THR A 17 -12.68 -10.11 1.59
N CYS A 18 -11.47 -9.58 1.63
CA CYS A 18 -11.20 -8.25 1.13
C CYS A 18 -11.16 -8.30 -0.40
N PRO A 19 -12.02 -7.56 -1.14
CA PRO A 19 -11.94 -7.55 -2.59
C PRO A 19 -10.55 -7.09 -3.01
N LEU A 20 -9.82 -7.90 -3.78
CA LEU A 20 -8.43 -7.63 -4.16
C LEU A 20 -8.24 -6.21 -4.75
N ARG A 21 -9.22 -5.71 -5.51
CA ARG A 21 -9.18 -4.35 -6.06
C ARG A 21 -9.21 -3.25 -4.99
N THR A 22 -10.11 -3.35 -4.02
CA THR A 22 -10.21 -2.40 -2.90
C THR A 22 -8.98 -2.49 -1.99
N LEU A 23 -8.42 -3.68 -1.87
CA LEU A 23 -7.20 -3.91 -1.12
C LEU A 23 -6.01 -3.21 -1.75
N PHE A 24 -5.81 -3.43 -3.05
CA PHE A 24 -4.70 -2.85 -3.80
C PHE A 24 -4.70 -1.33 -3.74
N ILE A 25 -5.85 -0.66 -3.94
CA ILE A 25 -5.95 0.80 -3.88
C ILE A 25 -5.56 1.35 -2.49
N LYS A 26 -6.02 0.69 -1.41
CA LYS A 26 -5.70 1.14 -0.05
C LYS A 26 -4.25 0.85 0.35
N ILE A 27 -3.66 -0.24 -0.14
CA ILE A 27 -2.24 -0.52 0.06
C ILE A 27 -1.42 0.53 -0.68
N THR A 28 -1.67 0.75 -1.98
CA THR A 28 -0.86 1.67 -2.79
C THR A 28 -0.94 3.13 -2.29
N GLU A 29 -2.12 3.66 -2.01
CA GLU A 29 -2.26 5.04 -1.55
C GLU A 29 -1.58 5.28 -0.19
N LYS A 30 -1.79 4.37 0.76
CA LYS A 30 -1.31 4.56 2.14
C LYS A 30 0.16 4.17 2.31
N LEU A 31 0.67 3.23 1.52
CA LEU A 31 2.04 2.71 1.62
C LEU A 31 3.07 3.56 0.86
N TYR A 32 2.74 4.11 -0.30
CA TYR A 32 3.73 4.85 -1.10
C TYR A 32 3.99 6.27 -0.59
N ASN A 33 2.99 6.91 0.03
CA ASN A 33 3.13 8.22 0.68
C ASN A 33 4.27 8.29 1.73
N PRO A 34 4.32 7.43 2.76
CA PRO A 34 5.41 7.42 3.74
C PRO A 34 6.78 7.09 3.10
N LEU A 35 6.81 6.19 2.11
CA LEU A 35 8.05 5.81 1.43
C LEU A 35 8.63 6.99 0.64
N LYS A 36 7.76 7.77 -0.02
CA LYS A 36 8.13 9.01 -0.71
C LYS A 36 8.65 10.08 0.27
N LEU A 37 8.04 10.19 1.45
CA LEU A 37 8.44 11.14 2.49
C LEU A 37 9.72 10.75 3.25
N GLY A 38 10.34 9.60 2.96
CA GLY A 38 11.56 9.17 3.66
C GLY A 38 11.29 8.60 5.05
N THR A 39 10.11 8.01 5.24
CA THR A 39 9.72 7.37 6.50
C THR A 39 9.56 5.88 6.30
N VAL A 40 9.93 5.08 7.31
CA VAL A 40 9.66 3.64 7.30
C VAL A 40 8.20 3.40 7.73
N PRO A 41 7.36 2.80 6.87
CA PRO A 41 5.98 2.47 7.22
C PRO A 41 5.93 1.26 8.16
N VAL A 42 5.17 1.39 9.25
CA VAL A 42 4.76 0.28 10.12
C VAL A 42 3.33 -0.08 9.76
N VAL A 43 3.12 -1.24 9.13
CA VAL A 43 1.83 -1.60 8.52
C VAL A 43 1.05 -2.59 9.39
N LEU A 44 -0.24 -2.30 9.54
CA LEU A 44 -1.21 -3.17 10.19
C LEU A 44 -2.36 -3.45 9.22
N GLY A 45 -2.59 -4.74 8.90
CA GLY A 45 -3.73 -5.18 8.10
C GLY A 45 -3.51 -6.54 7.41
N PRO A 46 -3.64 -6.63 6.07
CA PRO A 46 -3.50 -7.86 5.28
C PRO A 46 -2.18 -8.61 5.50
N PRO A 47 -2.06 -9.87 5.06
CA PRO A 47 -0.82 -10.63 5.16
C PRO A 47 0.37 -9.92 4.50
N ARG A 48 1.55 -10.07 5.09
CA ARG A 48 2.83 -9.53 4.62
C ARG A 48 3.07 -9.75 3.12
N LYS A 49 2.74 -10.95 2.62
CA LYS A 49 2.90 -11.33 1.21
C LYS A 49 2.25 -10.34 0.24
N ASN A 50 1.10 -9.76 0.60
CA ASN A 50 0.39 -8.81 -0.26
C ASN A 50 1.17 -7.50 -0.46
N TYR A 51 2.02 -7.12 0.50
CA TYR A 51 2.90 -5.95 0.38
C TYR A 51 4.16 -6.28 -0.42
N GLU A 52 4.69 -7.49 -0.24
CA GLU A 52 5.89 -7.97 -0.94
C GLU A 52 5.67 -8.15 -2.45
N GLU A 53 4.42 -8.29 -2.88
CA GLU A 53 4.03 -8.20 -4.31
C GLU A 53 4.22 -6.79 -4.91
N LEU A 54 4.31 -5.75 -4.08
CA LEU A 54 4.35 -4.34 -4.50
C LEU A 54 5.68 -3.64 -4.19
N ILE A 55 6.28 -3.93 -3.04
CA ILE A 55 7.51 -3.29 -2.56
C ILE A 55 8.48 -4.34 -1.97
N PRO A 56 9.80 -4.05 -1.94
CA PRO A 56 10.75 -4.92 -1.27
C PRO A 56 10.38 -5.17 0.20
N GLY A 57 10.51 -6.42 0.65
CA GLY A 57 10.16 -6.83 2.03
C GLY A 57 10.92 -6.07 3.12
N ASN A 58 12.12 -5.57 2.82
CA ASN A 58 12.93 -4.78 3.74
C ASN A 58 12.59 -3.28 3.74
N ALA A 59 11.58 -2.83 2.99
CA ALA A 59 11.18 -1.42 2.93
C ALA A 59 10.11 -1.03 3.97
N PHE A 60 9.57 -1.99 4.72
CA PHE A 60 8.49 -1.78 5.70
C PHE A 60 8.61 -2.72 6.90
N ILE A 61 7.85 -2.42 7.95
CA ILE A 61 7.74 -3.25 9.16
C ILE A 61 6.30 -3.75 9.25
N HIS A 62 6.09 -5.07 9.25
CA HIS A 62 4.76 -5.64 9.44
C HIS A 62 4.52 -5.89 10.94
N VAL A 63 3.34 -5.53 11.45
CA VAL A 63 3.03 -5.76 12.87
C VAL A 63 3.06 -7.25 13.22
N ASP A 64 2.60 -8.11 12.30
CA ASP A 64 2.58 -9.57 12.51
C ASP A 64 3.97 -10.23 12.39
N ASP A 65 5.04 -9.49 12.10
CA ASP A 65 6.41 -10.02 12.21
C ASP A 65 6.83 -10.26 13.68
N PHE A 66 6.06 -9.70 14.62
CA PHE A 66 6.35 -9.72 16.06
C PHE A 66 5.29 -10.55 16.79
N SER A 67 5.73 -11.29 17.82
CA SER A 67 4.84 -12.13 18.62
C SER A 67 3.94 -11.32 19.55
N SER A 68 4.32 -10.06 19.83
CA SER A 68 3.53 -9.16 20.66
C SER A 68 3.74 -7.67 20.33
N PRO A 69 2.77 -6.80 20.68
CA PRO A 69 2.96 -5.35 20.57
C PRO A 69 4.14 -4.80 21.38
N LYS A 70 4.51 -5.49 22.47
CA LYS A 70 5.67 -5.13 23.30
C LYS A 70 6.97 -5.32 22.52
N GLU A 71 7.11 -6.45 21.83
CA GLU A 71 8.28 -6.77 21.02
C GLU A 71 8.44 -5.77 19.86
N LEU A 72 7.33 -5.41 19.20
CA LEU A 72 7.32 -4.33 18.22
C LEU A 72 7.82 -3.01 18.83
N ALA A 73 7.32 -2.63 20.00
CA ALA A 73 7.75 -1.40 20.67
C ALA A 73 9.24 -1.41 21.03
N GLU A 74 9.77 -2.55 21.47
CA GLU A 74 11.20 -2.74 21.74
C GLU A 74 12.04 -2.63 20.47
N HIS A 75 11.59 -3.22 19.36
CA HIS A 75 12.23 -3.07 18.05
C HIS A 75 12.25 -1.62 17.57
N LEU A 76 11.12 -0.90 17.67
CA LEU A 76 11.05 0.52 17.31
C LEU A 76 11.99 1.37 18.18
N LYS A 77 12.15 1.03 19.47
CA LYS A 77 13.10 1.69 20.37
C LYS A 77 14.56 1.42 19.95
N LEU A 78 14.87 0.18 19.56
CA LEU A 78 16.19 -0.20 19.02
C LEU A 78 16.52 0.61 17.76
N LEU A 79 15.57 0.72 16.82
CA LEU A 79 15.76 1.53 15.61
C LEU A 79 15.96 3.00 15.93
N ASN A 80 15.24 3.54 16.92
CA ASN A 80 15.43 4.93 17.35
C ASN A 80 16.83 5.19 17.93
N GLN A 81 17.47 4.18 18.52
CA GLN A 81 18.80 4.28 19.13
C GLN A 81 19.93 3.94 18.15
N ASN A 82 19.65 3.19 17.08
CA ASN A 82 20.64 2.72 16.12
C ASN A 82 20.30 3.19 14.70
N GLU A 83 20.90 4.31 14.31
CA GLU A 83 20.69 4.91 12.99
C GLU A 83 21.15 4.00 11.84
N SER A 84 22.20 3.20 12.04
CA SER A 84 22.68 2.27 11.01
C SER A 84 21.63 1.22 10.67
N LEU A 85 21.00 0.62 11.69
CA LEU A 85 19.89 -0.32 11.47
C LEU A 85 18.70 0.35 10.79
N TYR A 86 18.35 1.58 11.19
CA TYR A 86 17.27 2.32 10.56
C TYR A 86 17.55 2.61 9.07
N ARG A 87 18.80 2.96 8.72
CA ARG A 87 19.19 3.23 7.33
C ARG A 87 19.07 2.02 6.41
N GLN A 88 19.18 0.80 6.93
CA GLN A 88 19.03 -0.42 6.12
C GLN A 88 17.65 -0.53 5.46
N TYR A 89 16.60 0.03 6.09
CA TYR A 89 15.25 0.10 5.51
C TYR A 89 15.14 1.00 4.28
N PHE A 90 16.19 1.73 3.90
CA PHE A 90 16.21 2.61 2.72
C PHE A 90 17.09 2.10 1.57
N THR A 91 17.72 0.93 1.72
CA THR A 91 18.57 0.30 0.68
C THR A 91 17.83 0.07 -0.64
N TRP A 92 16.51 -0.16 -0.59
CA TRP A 92 15.68 -0.26 -1.80
C TRP A 92 15.74 0.98 -2.69
N ARG A 93 16.10 2.15 -2.17
CA ARG A 93 16.20 3.39 -2.95
C ARG A 93 17.34 3.39 -3.97
N GLU A 94 18.27 2.45 -3.86
CA GLU A 94 19.33 2.25 -4.86
C GLU A 94 18.78 1.72 -6.18
N HIS A 95 17.64 1.01 -6.14
CA HIS A 95 17.06 0.33 -7.29
C HIS A 95 15.66 0.83 -7.65
N PHE A 96 14.96 1.50 -6.73
CA PHE A 96 13.56 1.90 -6.91
C PHE A 96 13.28 3.34 -6.47
N VAL A 97 12.30 3.98 -7.10
CA VAL A 97 11.80 5.31 -6.75
C VAL A 97 10.34 5.20 -6.33
N ALA A 98 10.02 5.68 -5.13
CA ALA A 98 8.63 5.76 -4.67
C ALA A 98 7.91 6.91 -5.38
N SER A 99 7.09 6.58 -6.38
CA SER A 99 6.22 7.54 -7.07
C SER A 99 4.79 7.40 -6.57
N THR A 100 4.11 8.53 -6.41
CA THR A 100 2.66 8.61 -6.25
C THR A 100 2.11 9.04 -7.60
N THR A 101 1.51 8.13 -8.36
CA THR A 101 0.79 8.54 -9.57
C THR A 101 -0.45 9.33 -9.16
N TYR A 102 -0.69 10.47 -9.82
CA TYR A 102 -1.97 11.16 -9.68
C TYR A 102 -3.03 10.28 -10.32
N PHE A 103 -3.78 9.55 -9.49
CA PHE A 103 -4.94 8.79 -9.91
C PHE A 103 -5.91 9.76 -10.60
N GLY A 104 -6.00 9.69 -11.93
CA GLY A 104 -6.84 10.61 -12.71
C GLY A 104 -6.38 10.76 -14.14
N LEU A 105 -5.32 11.51 -14.40
CA LEU A 105 -4.94 11.92 -15.76
C LEU A 105 -4.48 10.77 -16.65
N GLU A 106 -3.55 9.92 -16.18
CA GLU A 106 -3.06 8.78 -16.97
C GLU A 106 -4.17 7.74 -17.21
N HIS A 107 -4.94 7.42 -16.16
CA HIS A 107 -6.06 6.48 -16.26
C HIS A 107 -7.20 7.01 -17.13
N ALA A 108 -7.48 8.32 -17.08
CA ALA A 108 -8.45 8.95 -17.97
C ALA A 108 -7.96 8.89 -19.42
N CYS A 109 -6.68 9.16 -19.70
CA CYS A 109 -6.11 9.02 -21.04
C CYS A 109 -6.19 7.57 -21.54
N TRP A 110 -5.89 6.57 -20.70
CA TRP A 110 -6.03 5.16 -21.06
C TRP A 110 -7.49 4.76 -21.29
N ALA A 111 -8.42 5.24 -20.47
CA ALA A 111 -9.85 5.02 -20.67
C ALA A 111 -10.34 5.67 -21.97
N CYS A 112 -9.94 6.91 -22.25
CA CYS A 112 -10.22 7.61 -23.50
C CYS A 112 -9.66 6.86 -24.71
N ASP A 113 -8.41 6.38 -24.64
CA ASP A 113 -7.79 5.61 -25.72
C ASP A 113 -8.48 4.26 -25.93
N HIS A 114 -8.91 3.60 -24.85
CA HIS A 114 -9.68 2.37 -24.91
C HIS A 114 -11.06 2.59 -25.56
N ILE A 115 -11.83 3.59 -25.11
CA ILE A 115 -13.12 3.95 -25.71
C ILE A 115 -12.95 4.37 -27.18
N ARG A 116 -11.87 5.05 -27.53
CA ARG A 116 -11.55 5.42 -28.92
C ARG A 116 -11.32 4.20 -29.79
N ARG A 117 -10.59 3.19 -29.29
CA ARG A 117 -10.29 1.96 -30.04
C ARG A 117 -11.47 0.98 -30.07
N TYR A 118 -12.28 0.94 -29.02
CA TYR A 118 -13.38 0.00 -28.86
C TYR A 118 -14.70 0.77 -28.69
N LYS A 119 -15.49 0.82 -29.77
CA LYS A 119 -16.79 1.55 -29.79
C LYS A 119 -17.96 0.77 -29.18
N ASN A 120 -17.72 -0.44 -28.67
CA ASN A 120 -18.74 -1.26 -28.06
C ASN A 120 -18.94 -0.80 -26.62
N TYR A 121 -20.14 -0.30 -26.29
CA TYR A 121 -20.50 0.06 -24.92
C TYR A 121 -21.76 -0.69 -24.50
N ARG A 122 -21.85 -0.98 -23.21
CA ARG A 122 -23.03 -1.55 -22.58
C ARG A 122 -23.61 -0.49 -21.65
N VAL A 123 -24.88 -0.14 -21.86
CA VAL A 123 -25.60 0.73 -20.93
C VAL A 123 -26.12 -0.14 -19.80
N VAL A 124 -25.82 0.28 -18.58
CA VAL A 124 -26.36 -0.31 -17.36
C VAL A 124 -27.34 0.70 -16.78
N SER A 125 -28.60 0.29 -16.63
CA SER A 125 -29.68 1.14 -16.12
C SER A 125 -29.63 1.31 -14.60
N ASP A 126 -29.08 0.34 -13.87
CA ASP A 126 -28.91 0.39 -12.42
C ASP A 126 -27.45 0.10 -12.05
N LEU A 127 -26.75 1.13 -11.60
CA LEU A 127 -25.34 1.03 -11.21
C LEU A 127 -25.15 0.16 -9.97
N ASN A 128 -26.13 0.15 -9.07
CA ASN A 128 -26.04 -0.49 -7.77
C ASN A 128 -26.20 -2.01 -7.91
N SER A 129 -27.19 -2.48 -8.69
CA SER A 129 -27.34 -3.90 -9.01
C SER A 129 -26.18 -4.42 -9.86
N TRP A 130 -25.65 -3.63 -10.81
CA TRP A 130 -24.47 -4.07 -11.58
C TRP A 130 -23.22 -4.25 -10.71
N TYR A 131 -23.02 -3.37 -9.73
CA TYR A 131 -21.82 -3.41 -8.89
C TYR A 131 -21.94 -4.42 -7.75
N TRP A 132 -23.11 -4.55 -7.13
CA TRP A 132 -23.32 -5.37 -5.93
C TRP A 132 -24.05 -6.70 -6.18
N GLY A 133 -24.64 -6.91 -7.36
CA GLY A 133 -25.56 -8.02 -7.65
C GLY A 133 -27.00 -7.65 -7.35
#